data_AF-A0AAV3GP62-F1
#
_entry.id   AF-A0AAV3GP62-F1
#
_cell.length_a   1.000
_cell.length_b   1.000
_cell.length_c   1.000
_cell.angle_alpha   90.00
_cell.angle_beta   90.00
_cell.angle_gamma   90.00
#
_symmetry.space_group_name_H-M   'P 1'
#
loop_
_entity.id
_entity.type
_entity.pdbx_description
1 polymer ?
#
loop_
_entity_poly.entity_id
_entity_poly.type
_entity_poly.pdbx_seq_one_letter_code
_entity_poly.pdbx_strand_id
1 'polypeptide(L)'
;MQGNNLFNNGLLQPKKPPIGQEQQKMTRYHQLRLVFGLVGVLLYPFAILGSIPLLIGLAVDKKDKAANVFDMDYESFLKRNSIVFLSFSAVLFVINVFAFILWIPRGYLSAYLLFPLNLLHTALRFNWETIVALLIGSSGMGAIFLAFSSFVAKRKVISKEDERKKITESKAYKDREKNKFEESQRFTDEQEEAYEEAVETVDIDKYKELSNQLLLGTSEFGLPYIINFSEFNQHVLVPATTGSGKTTLLQLLVQHAVKFNFPVILIDGKGARDTLESMREIAKFYDKEVHAFTDDGDMRYNPVEHGNDISIRDKLVSLAETESVFYSGAAKA
;
A
#
# COMPACT_ATOMS: atom_id res chain seq x y z
N MET A 1 8.49 62.81 24.46
CA MET A 1 8.87 62.33 23.13
C MET A 1 8.19 60.98 22.91
N GLN A 2 7.27 60.95 21.95
CA GLN A 2 6.49 59.78 21.56
C GLN A 2 7.37 58.78 20.82
N GLY A 3 7.15 57.50 21.09
CA GLY A 3 7.65 56.37 20.31
C GLY A 3 6.62 55.25 20.39
N ASN A 4 5.56 55.35 19.58
CA ASN A 4 4.53 54.34 19.45
C ASN A 4 5.11 53.08 18.77
N ASN A 5 5.26 51.99 19.54
CA ASN A 5 5.47 50.65 19.00
C ASN A 5 4.14 50.10 18.47
N LEU A 6 3.91 50.28 17.17
CA LEU A 6 2.67 49.97 16.44
C LEU A 6 2.52 48.48 16.03
N PHE A 7 3.33 47.57 16.57
CA PHE A 7 3.31 46.14 16.19
C PHE A 7 2.93 45.17 17.31
N ASN A 8 2.53 45.68 18.48
CA ASN A 8 2.14 44.84 19.60
C ASN A 8 0.61 44.65 19.66
N ASN A 9 0.03 43.99 18.65
CA ASN A 9 -1.36 43.53 18.71
C ASN A 9 -1.51 42.11 18.14
N GLY A 10 -1.46 41.13 19.05
CA GLY A 10 -2.59 40.21 19.28
C GLY A 10 -2.95 39.11 18.27
N LEU A 11 -2.31 38.98 17.10
CA LEU A 11 -2.78 38.04 16.06
C LEU A 11 -1.86 36.85 15.73
N LEU A 12 -0.69 36.75 16.35
CA LEU A 12 0.28 35.67 16.10
C LEU A 12 0.91 35.15 17.40
N GLN A 13 0.08 34.65 18.33
CA GLN A 13 0.58 33.69 19.32
C GLN A 13 0.54 32.28 18.71
N PRO A 14 1.69 31.61 18.49
CA PRO A 14 1.67 30.22 18.10
C PRO A 14 1.09 29.39 19.25
N LYS A 15 0.02 28.62 18.96
CA LYS A 15 -0.50 27.60 19.88
C LYS A 15 0.66 26.68 20.27
N LYS A 16 0.82 26.41 21.58
CA LYS A 16 1.80 25.43 22.08
C LYS A 16 1.57 24.09 21.37
N PRO A 17 2.61 23.48 20.77
CA PRO A 17 2.47 22.16 20.18
C PRO A 17 2.24 21.10 21.28
N PRO A 18 1.50 20.01 20.96
CA PRO A 18 1.33 18.89 21.88
C PRO A 18 2.68 18.25 22.19
N ILE A 19 2.81 17.79 23.44
CA ILE A 19 4.01 17.21 24.03
C ILE A 19 4.43 15.98 23.21
N GLY A 20 5.67 15.96 22.71
CA GLY A 20 6.28 14.79 22.04
C GLY A 20 6.82 15.03 20.62
N GLN A 21 6.64 16.21 20.03
CA GLN A 21 7.29 16.57 18.77
C GLN A 21 8.40 17.58 19.02
N GLU A 22 9.67 17.14 19.03
CA GLU A 22 10.79 18.03 18.80
C GLU A 22 10.67 18.58 17.38
N GLN A 23 9.99 19.72 17.22
CA GLN A 23 10.19 20.56 16.05
C GLN A 23 11.65 20.98 16.06
N GLN A 24 12.47 20.33 15.25
CA GLN A 24 13.82 20.79 14.93
C GLN A 24 13.72 22.24 14.47
N LYS A 25 13.97 23.18 15.38
CA LYS A 25 14.07 24.60 15.04
C LYS A 25 15.23 24.73 14.08
N MET A 26 14.92 25.00 12.81
CA MET A 26 15.93 25.23 11.79
C MET A 26 16.90 26.29 12.28
N THR A 27 18.18 25.95 12.37
CA THR A 27 19.24 26.88 12.79
C THR A 27 19.24 28.10 11.87
N ARG A 28 19.59 29.29 12.39
CA ARG A 28 19.64 30.54 11.60
C ARG A 28 20.42 30.39 10.28
N TYR A 29 21.46 29.56 10.28
CA TYR A 29 22.22 29.20 9.08
C TYR A 29 21.38 28.47 8.00
N HIS A 30 20.51 27.54 8.38
CA HIS A 30 19.60 26.87 7.44
C HIS A 30 18.55 27.83 6.87
N GLN A 31 18.06 28.76 7.70
CA GLN A 31 17.13 29.81 7.24
C GLN A 31 17.79 30.75 6.23
N LEU A 32 19.01 31.21 6.52
CA LEU A 32 19.81 32.03 5.60
C LEU A 32 20.13 31.31 4.29
N ARG A 33 20.48 30.02 4.34
CA ARG A 33 20.72 29.19 3.14
C ARG A 33 19.44 28.99 2.31
N LEU A 34 18.29 28.82 2.95
CA LEU A 34 17.00 28.76 2.27
C LEU A 34 16.65 30.08 1.59
N VAL A 35 16.87 31.21 2.27
CA VAL A 35 16.64 32.54 1.70
C VAL A 35 17.59 32.79 0.53
N PHE A 36 18.88 32.50 0.67
CA PHE A 36 19.85 32.62 -0.43
C PHE A 36 19.54 31.68 -1.59
N GLY A 37 19.09 30.46 -1.31
CA GLY A 37 18.65 29.51 -2.34
C GLY A 37 17.40 29.99 -3.07
N LEU A 38 16.40 30.51 -2.34
CA LEU A 38 15.19 31.11 -2.92
C LEU A 38 15.52 32.33 -3.77
N VAL A 39 16.38 33.21 -3.26
CA VAL A 39 16.87 34.39 -3.99
C VAL A 39 17.67 33.97 -5.21
N GLY A 40 18.55 32.98 -5.13
CA GLY A 40 19.28 32.45 -6.28
C GLY A 40 18.40 31.78 -7.34
N VAL A 41 17.38 31.04 -6.92
CA VAL A 41 16.38 30.42 -7.82
C VAL A 41 15.48 31.47 -8.46
N LEU A 42 15.09 32.51 -7.72
CA LEU A 42 14.34 33.65 -8.25
C LEU A 42 15.18 34.47 -9.22
N LEU A 43 16.45 34.73 -8.91
CA LEU A 43 17.40 35.52 -9.71
C LEU A 43 17.88 34.80 -10.98
N TYR A 44 17.63 33.50 -11.12
CA TYR A 44 18.06 32.72 -12.28
C TYR A 44 16.86 32.41 -13.21
N PRO A 45 16.72 33.10 -14.35
CA PRO A 45 15.52 33.02 -15.19
C PRO A 45 15.22 31.59 -15.68
N PHE A 46 16.27 30.80 -15.89
CA PHE A 46 16.13 29.41 -16.33
C PHE A 46 15.62 28.47 -15.23
N ALA A 47 15.84 28.77 -13.94
CA ALA A 47 15.32 27.96 -12.83
C ALA A 47 13.82 28.09 -12.66
N ILE A 48 13.24 29.26 -12.95
CA ILE A 48 11.79 29.46 -12.86
C ILE A 48 11.07 28.52 -13.84
N LEU A 49 11.43 28.58 -15.12
CA LEU A 49 10.86 27.69 -16.15
C LEU A 49 11.31 26.23 -15.96
N GLY A 50 12.54 25.99 -15.49
CA GLY A 50 13.03 24.65 -15.15
C GLY A 50 12.30 23.99 -13.98
N SER A 51 11.58 24.75 -13.15
CA SER A 51 10.74 24.19 -12.08
C SER A 51 9.52 23.43 -12.62
N ILE A 52 9.07 23.72 -13.86
CA ILE A 52 7.90 23.06 -14.46
C ILE A 52 8.15 21.55 -14.65
N PRO A 53 9.24 21.10 -15.33
CA PRO A 53 9.60 19.69 -15.38
C PRO A 53 9.73 19.03 -14.00
N LEU A 54 10.27 19.74 -13.00
CA LEU A 54 10.39 19.23 -11.64
C LEU A 54 9.00 18.96 -11.03
N LEU A 55 8.08 19.91 -11.14
CA LEU A 55 6.71 19.75 -10.61
C LEU A 55 5.97 18.60 -11.29
N ILE A 56 6.12 18.44 -12.61
CA ILE A 56 5.57 17.30 -13.36
C ILE A 56 6.18 16.00 -12.84
N GLY A 57 7.51 15.92 -12.71
CA GLY A 57 8.19 14.72 -12.21
C GLY A 57 7.78 14.35 -10.79
N LEU A 58 7.59 15.34 -9.91
CA LEU A 58 7.08 15.13 -8.54
C LEU A 58 5.61 14.68 -8.53
N ALA A 59 4.77 15.21 -9.42
CA ALA A 59 3.39 14.79 -9.55
C ALA A 59 3.27 13.35 -10.06
N VAL A 60 4.10 12.97 -11.04
CA VAL A 60 4.21 11.59 -11.55
C VAL A 60 4.70 10.66 -10.45
N ASP A 61 5.76 11.02 -9.71
CA ASP A 61 6.28 10.22 -8.60
C ASP A 61 5.25 10.02 -7.47
N LYS A 62 4.45 11.04 -7.18
CA LYS A 62 3.36 10.94 -6.21
C LYS A 62 2.27 9.98 -6.67
N LYS A 63 1.86 10.04 -7.95
CA LYS A 63 0.87 9.11 -8.52
C LYS A 63 1.40 7.68 -8.56
N ASP A 64 2.66 7.51 -8.95
CA ASP A 64 3.35 6.23 -9.03
C ASP A 64 3.48 5.55 -7.66
N LYS A 65 3.82 6.32 -6.61
CA LYS A 65 3.79 5.83 -5.22
C LYS A 65 2.38 5.46 -4.76
N ALA A 66 1.38 6.27 -5.12
CA ALA A 66 -0.02 6.01 -4.75
C ALA A 66 -0.59 4.74 -5.40
N ALA A 67 -0.12 4.39 -6.61
CA ALA A 67 -0.51 3.15 -7.28
C ALA A 67 0.12 1.90 -6.65
N ASN A 68 1.31 2.03 -6.05
CA ASN A 68 2.09 0.92 -5.50
C ASN A 68 2.26 1.00 -3.98
N VAL A 69 1.25 1.53 -3.26
CA VAL A 69 1.32 1.73 -1.79
C VAL A 69 1.48 0.41 -1.03
N PHE A 70 1.01 -0.69 -1.60
CA PHE A 70 1.06 -2.02 -1.00
C PHE A 70 2.47 -2.64 -1.03
N ASP A 71 3.32 -2.23 -1.98
CA ASP A 71 4.69 -2.72 -2.10
C ASP A 71 5.66 -1.77 -1.39
N MET A 72 6.04 -2.14 -0.18
CA MET A 72 6.98 -1.36 0.64
C MET A 72 8.41 -1.34 0.07
N ASP A 73 8.74 -2.27 -0.81
CA ASP A 73 10.06 -2.34 -1.47
C ASP A 73 10.03 -1.64 -2.84
N TYR A 74 8.89 -1.06 -3.23
CA TYR A 74 8.70 -0.38 -4.50
C TYR A 74 9.64 0.83 -4.67
N GLU A 75 10.44 0.78 -5.73
CA GLU A 75 11.23 1.93 -6.15
C GLU A 75 10.40 2.91 -6.97
N SER A 76 10.14 4.08 -6.39
CA SER A 76 9.37 5.13 -7.07
C SER A 76 10.03 5.64 -8.35
N PHE A 77 9.22 6.24 -9.23
CA PHE A 77 9.62 6.83 -10.51
C PHE A 77 10.92 7.62 -10.44
N LEU A 78 11.10 8.48 -9.43
CA LEU A 78 12.32 9.25 -9.27
C LEU A 78 13.54 8.37 -8.96
N LYS A 79 13.40 7.38 -8.07
CA LYS A 79 14.50 6.48 -7.69
C LYS A 79 14.93 5.64 -8.89
N ARG A 80 13.96 5.00 -9.55
CA ARG A 80 14.17 4.12 -10.70
C ARG A 80 14.89 4.82 -11.84
N ASN A 81 14.49 6.05 -12.17
CA ASN A 81 15.03 6.80 -13.31
C ASN A 81 16.20 7.73 -12.97
N SER A 82 16.76 7.65 -11.76
CA SER A 82 17.84 8.54 -11.30
C SER A 82 19.07 8.59 -12.24
N ILE A 83 19.49 7.45 -12.80
CA ILE A 83 20.62 7.39 -13.74
C ILE A 83 20.26 8.12 -15.03
N VAL A 84 19.04 7.91 -15.54
CA VAL A 84 18.54 8.57 -16.75
C VAL A 84 18.51 10.09 -16.55
N PHE A 85 17.99 10.58 -15.41
CA PHE A 85 17.98 12.01 -15.12
C PHE A 85 19.39 12.60 -15.00
N LEU A 86 20.33 11.87 -14.39
CA LEU A 86 21.72 12.30 -14.28
C LEU A 86 22.40 12.39 -15.66
N SER A 87 22.27 11.37 -16.49
CA SER A 87 22.81 11.36 -17.85
C SER A 87 22.20 12.47 -18.71
N PHE A 88 20.88 12.63 -18.66
CA PHE A 88 20.19 13.68 -19.39
C PHE A 88 20.60 15.08 -18.93
N SER A 89 20.76 15.27 -17.61
CA SER A 89 21.29 16.50 -17.03
C SER A 89 22.71 16.80 -17.50
N ALA A 90 23.59 15.80 -17.60
CA ALA A 90 24.96 15.99 -18.08
C ALA A 90 25.00 16.41 -19.56
N VAL A 91 24.21 15.75 -20.42
CA VAL A 91 24.12 16.07 -21.85
C VAL A 91 23.57 17.49 -22.06
N LEU A 92 22.47 17.84 -21.40
CA LEU A 92 21.89 19.18 -21.52
C LEU A 92 22.79 20.26 -20.93
N PHE A 93 23.59 19.94 -19.90
CA PHE A 93 24.59 20.88 -19.40
C PHE A 93 25.64 21.21 -20.46
N VAL A 94 26.19 20.20 -21.14
CA VAL A 94 27.15 20.41 -22.24
C VAL A 94 26.54 21.22 -23.38
N ILE A 95 25.31 20.89 -23.80
CA ILE A 95 24.58 21.65 -24.83
C ILE A 95 24.39 23.10 -24.42
N ASN A 96 24.02 23.35 -23.16
CA ASN A 96 23.84 24.71 -22.63
C ASN A 96 25.13 25.51 -22.63
N VAL A 97 26.25 24.92 -22.19
CA VAL A 97 27.56 25.57 -22.19
C VAL A 97 28.00 25.89 -23.62
N PHE A 98 27.83 24.94 -24.54
CA PHE A 98 28.13 25.14 -25.96
C PHE A 98 27.27 26.27 -26.56
N ALA A 99 25.96 26.23 -26.34
CA ALA A 99 25.03 27.23 -26.87
C ALA A 99 25.31 28.62 -26.31
N PHE A 100 25.69 28.72 -25.03
CA PHE A 100 26.08 29.97 -24.41
C PHE A 100 27.39 30.54 -24.97
N ILE A 101 28.43 29.71 -25.12
CA ILE A 101 29.75 30.20 -25.54
C ILE A 101 29.82 30.47 -27.04
N LEU A 102 29.26 29.58 -27.86
CA LEU A 102 29.54 29.54 -29.30
C LEU A 102 28.36 29.92 -30.20
N TRP A 103 27.12 29.87 -29.70
CA TRP A 103 25.95 30.03 -30.57
C TRP A 103 25.15 31.30 -30.31
N ILE A 104 24.54 31.42 -29.13
CA ILE A 104 23.58 32.48 -28.80
C ILE A 104 23.89 33.14 -27.44
N PRO A 105 25.12 33.62 -27.17
CA PRO A 105 25.48 34.27 -25.90
C PRO A 105 24.56 35.44 -25.55
N ARG A 106 24.19 36.25 -26.55
CA ARG A 106 23.29 37.39 -26.36
C ARG A 106 21.87 36.94 -26.00
N GLY A 107 21.38 35.86 -26.58
CA GLY A 107 20.09 35.26 -26.22
C GLY A 107 20.01 34.86 -24.76
N TYR A 108 21.04 34.19 -24.23
CA TYR A 108 21.13 33.80 -22.82
C TYR A 108 21.20 35.00 -21.87
N LEU A 109 21.98 36.04 -22.22
CA LEU A 109 22.05 37.26 -21.42
C LEU A 109 20.73 38.05 -21.47
N SER A 110 20.08 38.12 -22.64
CA SER A 110 18.76 38.73 -22.80
C SER A 110 17.66 38.02 -22.00
N ALA A 111 17.83 36.76 -21.60
CA ALA A 111 16.87 36.05 -20.75
C ALA A 111 16.69 36.72 -19.37
N TYR A 112 17.72 37.43 -18.90
CA TYR A 112 17.66 38.22 -17.67
C TYR A 112 16.81 39.49 -17.79
N LEU A 113 16.38 39.88 -18.99
CA LEU A 113 15.42 40.99 -19.17
C LEU A 113 14.00 40.63 -18.67
N LEU A 114 13.66 39.35 -18.60
CA LEU A 114 12.41 38.88 -18.03
C LEU A 114 12.40 38.93 -16.49
N PHE A 115 13.50 39.37 -15.88
CA PHE A 115 13.64 39.46 -14.44
C PHE A 115 13.01 40.76 -13.89
N PRO A 116 12.26 40.71 -12.78
CA PRO A 116 11.62 41.90 -12.18
C PRO A 116 12.59 42.98 -11.68
N LEU A 117 13.90 42.70 -11.62
CA LEU A 117 14.93 43.66 -11.20
C LEU A 117 15.88 44.00 -12.35
N ASN A 118 15.37 44.43 -13.49
CA ASN A 118 16.18 45.02 -14.56
C ASN A 118 16.75 46.39 -14.10
N LEU A 119 17.73 46.34 -13.19
CA LEU A 119 18.28 47.47 -12.45
C LEU A 119 19.35 48.25 -13.24
N LEU A 120 19.77 47.75 -14.40
CA LEU A 120 20.86 48.32 -15.19
C LEU A 120 20.37 48.74 -16.56
N HIS A 121 20.86 49.89 -17.04
CA HIS A 121 20.62 50.30 -18.42
C HIS A 121 21.43 49.38 -19.34
N THR A 122 20.74 48.56 -20.14
CA THR A 122 21.37 47.55 -20.99
C THR A 122 20.99 47.73 -22.45
N ALA A 123 21.89 47.35 -23.36
CA ALA A 123 21.62 47.31 -24.80
C ALA A 123 20.95 46.00 -25.25
N LEU A 124 20.61 45.12 -24.30
CA LEU A 124 20.01 43.82 -24.56
C LEU A 124 18.56 44.01 -25.05
N ARG A 125 18.15 43.18 -26.02
CA ARG A 125 16.78 43.15 -26.53
C ARG A 125 16.24 41.73 -26.45
N PHE A 126 14.96 41.62 -26.13
CA PHE A 126 14.25 40.36 -26.20
C PHE A 126 14.02 40.00 -27.68
N ASN A 127 14.52 38.84 -28.12
CA ASN A 127 14.42 38.37 -29.49
C ASN A 127 14.18 36.85 -29.53
N TRP A 128 14.13 36.27 -30.74
CA TRP A 128 13.96 34.82 -30.90
C TRP A 128 15.09 34.01 -30.25
N GLU A 129 16.33 34.53 -30.22
CA GLU A 129 17.47 33.90 -29.55
C GLU A 129 17.23 33.79 -28.05
N THR A 130 16.55 34.76 -27.43
CA THR A 130 16.15 34.70 -26.03
C THR A 130 15.16 33.57 -25.76
N ILE A 131 14.19 33.36 -26.65
CA ILE A 131 13.21 32.27 -26.51
C ILE A 131 13.91 30.91 -26.61
N VAL A 132 14.81 30.74 -27.58
CA VAL A 132 15.59 29.51 -27.76
C VAL A 132 16.50 29.26 -26.56
N ALA A 133 17.20 30.30 -26.08
CA ALA A 133 18.03 30.20 -24.88
C ALA A 133 17.22 29.81 -23.64
N LEU A 134 16.02 30.39 -23.45
CA LEU A 134 15.13 30.04 -22.34
C LEU A 134 14.72 28.58 -22.40
N LEU A 135 14.31 28.06 -23.56
CA LEU A 135 13.93 26.66 -23.69
C LEU A 135 15.10 25.72 -23.37
N ILE A 136 16.27 25.92 -23.99
CA ILE A 136 17.44 25.05 -23.79
C ILE A 136 17.97 25.16 -22.34
N GLY A 137 18.08 26.38 -21.82
CA GLY A 137 18.52 26.68 -20.46
C GLY A 137 17.60 26.11 -19.40
N SER A 138 16.28 26.26 -19.57
CA SER A 138 15.30 25.74 -18.63
C SER A 138 15.13 24.25 -18.70
N SER A 139 15.23 23.63 -19.88
CA SER A 139 15.29 22.17 -19.99
C SER A 139 16.51 21.62 -19.27
N GLY A 140 17.69 22.24 -19.42
CA GLY A 140 18.90 21.87 -18.69
C GLY A 140 18.73 22.00 -17.18
N MET A 141 18.18 23.13 -16.71
CA MET A 141 17.95 23.36 -15.29
C MET A 141 16.90 22.38 -14.70
N GLY A 142 15.83 22.09 -15.45
CA GLY A 142 14.82 21.12 -15.05
C GLY A 142 15.39 19.70 -14.92
N ALA A 143 16.27 19.29 -15.83
CA ALA A 143 16.97 18.01 -15.75
C ALA A 143 17.87 17.94 -14.50
N ILE A 144 18.60 19.03 -14.18
CA ILE A 144 19.41 19.13 -12.95
C ILE A 144 18.51 18.99 -11.72
N PHE A 145 17.36 19.65 -11.68
CA PHE A 145 16.43 19.55 -10.55
C PHE A 145 15.88 18.13 -10.36
N LEU A 146 15.50 17.45 -11.45
CA LEU A 146 15.04 16.06 -11.40
C LEU A 146 16.16 15.12 -10.94
N ALA A 147 17.38 15.29 -11.46
CA ALA A 147 18.54 14.53 -11.04
C ALA A 147 18.82 14.74 -9.54
N PHE A 148 18.81 15.98 -9.06
CA PHE A 148 19.00 16.29 -7.65
C PHE A 148 17.87 15.72 -6.77
N SER A 149 16.61 15.86 -7.20
CA SER A 149 15.46 15.29 -6.48
C SER A 149 15.55 13.77 -6.37
N SER A 150 15.92 13.10 -7.46
CA SER A 150 16.13 11.65 -7.47
C SER A 150 17.28 11.20 -6.56
N PHE A 151 18.37 11.96 -6.52
CA PHE A 151 19.52 11.71 -5.66
C PHE A 151 19.14 11.84 -4.18
N VAL A 152 18.40 12.89 -3.82
CA VAL A 152 17.88 13.07 -2.46
C VAL A 152 16.92 11.94 -2.10
N ALA A 153 16.02 11.55 -3.02
CA ALA A 153 15.07 10.47 -2.80
C ALA A 153 15.76 9.13 -2.54
N LYS A 154 16.87 8.82 -3.23
CA LYS A 154 17.66 7.60 -3.01
C LYS A 154 18.36 7.55 -1.64
N ARG A 155 18.80 8.70 -1.12
CA ARG A 155 19.49 8.78 0.17
C ARG A 155 18.54 8.89 1.37
N LYS A 156 17.25 9.13 1.12
CA LYS A 156 16.25 9.23 2.16
C LYS A 156 15.94 7.82 2.69
N VAL A 157 16.53 7.49 3.83
CA VAL A 157 16.20 6.27 4.58
C VAL A 157 15.03 6.59 5.51
N ILE A 158 13.94 5.86 5.36
CA ILE A 158 12.76 5.90 6.23
C ILE A 158 12.55 4.47 6.71
N SER A 159 12.21 4.29 7.99
CA SER A 159 11.89 2.95 8.49
C SER A 159 10.57 2.47 7.88
N LYS A 160 10.45 1.16 7.65
CA LYS A 160 9.20 0.53 7.19
C LYS A 160 8.05 0.81 8.18
N GLU A 161 8.35 0.88 9.47
CA GLU A 161 7.38 1.22 10.51
C GLU A 161 6.86 2.67 10.38
N ASP A 162 7.73 3.64 10.13
CA ASP A 162 7.33 5.04 9.90
C ASP A 162 6.49 5.21 8.63
N GLU A 163 6.75 4.39 7.59
CA GLU A 163 5.93 4.39 6.38
C GLU A 163 4.53 3.83 6.65
N ARG A 164 4.43 2.69 7.34
CA ARG A 164 3.14 2.15 7.81
C ARG A 164 2.37 3.15 8.65
N LYS A 165 3.05 3.81 9.61
CA LYS A 165 2.45 4.82 10.46
C LYS A 165 1.89 6.01 9.68
N LYS A 166 2.60 6.48 8.64
CA LYS A 166 2.08 7.55 7.76
C LYS A 166 0.81 7.12 7.02
N ILE A 167 0.73 5.86 6.62
CA ILE A 167 -0.44 5.31 5.93
C ILE A 167 -1.63 5.24 6.89
N THR A 168 -1.46 4.68 8.09
CA THR A 168 -2.53 4.56 9.08
C THR A 168 -2.97 5.92 9.64
N GLU A 169 -2.06 6.89 9.74
CA GLU A 169 -2.41 8.26 10.15
C GLU A 169 -3.08 9.09 9.03
N SER A 170 -3.04 8.60 7.78
CA SER A 170 -3.57 9.31 6.62
C SER A 170 -5.10 9.48 6.72
N LYS A 171 -5.60 10.58 6.14
CA LYS A 171 -7.04 10.82 6.05
C LYS A 171 -7.75 9.69 5.28
N ALA A 172 -7.13 9.23 4.18
CA ALA A 172 -7.68 8.15 3.37
C ALA A 172 -7.87 6.84 4.16
N TYR A 173 -6.90 6.47 5.00
CA TYR A 173 -7.04 5.31 5.88
C TYR A 173 -8.17 5.49 6.89
N LYS A 174 -8.23 6.64 7.58
CA LYS A 174 -9.26 6.91 8.59
C LYS A 174 -10.68 6.93 8.00
N ASP A 175 -10.82 7.48 6.80
CA ASP A 175 -12.09 7.49 6.08
C ASP A 175 -12.51 6.04 5.71
N ARG A 176 -11.57 5.20 5.25
CA ARG A 176 -11.83 3.76 5.00
C ARG A 176 -12.15 2.99 6.27
N GLU A 177 -11.43 3.23 7.35
CA GLU A 177 -11.66 2.56 8.64
C GLU A 177 -13.08 2.83 9.16
N LYS A 178 -13.57 4.08 8.99
CA LYS A 178 -14.94 4.45 9.33
C LYS A 178 -15.97 3.69 8.48
N ASN A 179 -15.67 3.46 7.20
CA ASN A 179 -16.56 2.80 6.24
C ASN A 179 -16.14 1.34 5.94
N LYS A 180 -15.43 0.68 6.86
CA LYS A 180 -14.77 -0.61 6.61
C LYS A 180 -15.70 -1.72 6.12
N PHE A 181 -16.96 -1.69 6.57
CA PHE A 181 -17.97 -2.68 6.20
C PHE A 181 -18.42 -2.47 4.75
N GLU A 182 -18.71 -1.23 4.35
CA GLU A 182 -19.08 -0.90 2.97
C GLU A 182 -17.93 -1.20 1.99
N GLU A 183 -16.70 -0.85 2.36
CA GLU A 183 -15.52 -1.14 1.52
C GLU A 183 -15.29 -2.65 1.36
N SER A 184 -15.45 -3.42 2.43
CA SER A 184 -15.28 -4.88 2.35
C SER A 184 -16.46 -5.55 1.63
N GLN A 185 -17.68 -5.03 1.80
CA GLN A 185 -18.86 -5.50 1.10
C GLN A 185 -18.70 -5.34 -0.41
N ARG A 186 -18.18 -4.21 -0.88
CA ARG A 186 -17.91 -3.98 -2.31
C ARG A 186 -17.10 -5.11 -2.94
N PHE A 187 -16.01 -5.54 -2.28
CA PHE A 187 -15.16 -6.61 -2.80
C PHE A 187 -15.83 -7.98 -2.74
N THR A 188 -16.68 -8.22 -1.73
CA THR A 188 -17.49 -9.43 -1.64
C THR A 188 -18.50 -9.49 -2.78
N ASP A 189 -19.21 -8.39 -3.04
CA ASP A 189 -20.21 -8.28 -4.11
C ASP A 189 -19.54 -8.46 -5.48
N GLU A 190 -18.39 -7.81 -5.73
CA GLU A 190 -17.58 -7.98 -6.95
C GLU A 190 -17.16 -9.45 -7.18
N GLN A 191 -16.81 -10.18 -6.11
CA GLN A 191 -16.47 -11.61 -6.22
C GLN A 191 -17.70 -12.52 -6.40
N GLU A 192 -18.85 -12.14 -5.85
CA GLU A 192 -20.08 -12.90 -6.04
C GLU A 192 -20.59 -12.73 -7.49
N GLU A 193 -20.61 -11.50 -8.00
CA GLU A 193 -20.95 -11.22 -9.41
C GLU A 193 -20.04 -11.99 -10.37
N ALA A 194 -18.72 -11.98 -10.13
CA ALA A 194 -17.77 -12.73 -10.97
C ALA A 194 -17.99 -14.25 -10.91
N TYR A 195 -18.46 -14.78 -9.78
CA TYR A 195 -18.81 -16.19 -9.66
C TYR A 195 -20.12 -16.51 -10.40
N GLU A 196 -21.15 -15.70 -10.22
CA GLU A 196 -22.43 -15.87 -10.91
C GLU A 196 -22.24 -15.83 -12.43
N GLU A 197 -21.48 -14.85 -12.93
CA GLU A 197 -21.13 -14.75 -14.35
C GLU A 197 -20.39 -16.02 -14.84
N ALA A 198 -19.43 -16.53 -14.08
CA ALA A 198 -18.68 -17.74 -14.45
C ALA A 198 -19.58 -18.98 -14.50
N VAL A 199 -20.57 -19.09 -13.60
CA VAL A 199 -21.55 -20.19 -13.59
C VAL A 199 -22.54 -20.07 -14.74
N GLU A 200 -23.07 -18.87 -14.99
CA GLU A 200 -24.06 -18.62 -16.07
C GLU A 200 -23.45 -18.80 -17.46
N THR A 201 -22.24 -18.30 -17.67
CA THR A 201 -21.52 -18.41 -18.95
C THR A 201 -20.81 -19.75 -19.13
N VAL A 202 -20.77 -20.59 -18.08
CA VAL A 202 -20.05 -21.86 -18.05
C VAL A 202 -18.54 -21.66 -18.34
N ASP A 203 -17.97 -20.57 -17.82
CA ASP A 203 -16.55 -20.30 -17.89
C ASP A 203 -15.79 -21.13 -16.85
N ILE A 204 -15.30 -22.28 -17.30
CA ILE A 204 -14.58 -23.25 -16.46
C ILE A 204 -13.27 -22.66 -15.94
N ASP A 205 -12.57 -21.86 -16.76
CA ASP A 205 -11.27 -21.29 -16.39
C ASP A 205 -11.46 -20.24 -15.30
N LYS A 206 -12.47 -19.38 -15.44
CA LYS A 206 -12.81 -18.38 -14.42
C LYS A 206 -13.32 -19.02 -13.14
N TYR A 207 -14.20 -20.01 -13.24
CA TYR A 207 -14.66 -20.77 -12.08
C TYR A 207 -13.49 -21.40 -11.32
N LYS A 208 -12.55 -22.01 -12.04
CA LYS A 208 -11.36 -22.62 -11.44
C LYS A 208 -10.42 -21.58 -10.83
N GLU A 209 -10.23 -20.43 -11.45
CA GLU A 209 -9.48 -19.31 -10.89
C GLU A 209 -10.07 -18.89 -9.54
N LEU A 210 -11.38 -18.62 -9.50
CA LEU A 210 -12.09 -18.20 -8.30
C LEU A 210 -12.06 -19.28 -7.21
N SER A 211 -12.23 -20.55 -7.56
CA SER A 211 -12.18 -21.66 -6.60
C SER A 211 -10.81 -21.83 -5.92
N ASN A 212 -9.74 -21.26 -6.49
CA ASN A 212 -8.40 -21.31 -5.92
C ASN A 212 -8.05 -20.07 -5.08
N GLN A 213 -8.99 -19.15 -4.90
CA GLN A 213 -8.79 -17.88 -4.21
C GLN A 213 -9.84 -17.67 -3.11
N LEU A 214 -9.37 -17.30 -1.92
CA LEU A 214 -10.25 -16.91 -0.82
C LEU A 214 -10.07 -15.43 -0.52
N LEU A 215 -11.13 -14.64 -0.70
CA LEU A 215 -11.18 -13.27 -0.18
C LEU A 215 -11.34 -13.29 1.34
N LEU A 216 -10.31 -12.82 2.04
CA LEU A 216 -10.32 -12.70 3.50
C LEU A 216 -10.90 -11.35 3.96
N GLY A 217 -10.87 -10.34 3.09
CA GLY A 217 -11.40 -9.01 3.37
C GLY A 217 -10.57 -7.91 2.70
N THR A 218 -10.40 -6.79 3.40
CA THR A 218 -9.70 -5.61 2.87
C THR A 218 -8.40 -5.35 3.64
N SER A 219 -7.32 -5.10 2.92
CA SER A 219 -6.01 -4.72 3.49
C SER A 219 -6.03 -3.30 4.09
N GLU A 220 -5.02 -2.98 4.91
CA GLU A 220 -4.80 -1.61 5.42
C GLU A 220 -4.66 -0.55 4.31
N PHE A 221 -4.32 -0.98 3.09
CA PHE A 221 -4.16 -0.13 1.91
C PHE A 221 -5.48 0.13 1.17
N GLY A 222 -6.59 -0.53 1.54
CA GLY A 222 -7.87 -0.43 0.85
C GLY A 222 -7.95 -1.30 -0.42
N LEU A 223 -7.12 -2.34 -0.49
CA LEU A 223 -7.10 -3.33 -1.58
C LEU A 223 -7.67 -4.66 -1.08
N PRO A 224 -8.26 -5.50 -1.94
CA PRO A 224 -8.75 -6.82 -1.55
C PRO A 224 -7.57 -7.67 -1.05
N TYR A 225 -7.78 -8.37 0.06
CA TYR A 225 -6.82 -9.27 0.66
C TYR A 225 -7.24 -10.71 0.35
N ILE A 226 -6.60 -11.28 -0.66
CA ILE A 226 -6.92 -12.60 -1.21
C ILE A 226 -5.77 -13.56 -0.86
N ILE A 227 -6.10 -14.75 -0.39
CA ILE A 227 -5.15 -15.85 -0.21
C ILE A 227 -5.41 -16.95 -1.23
N ASN A 228 -4.36 -17.51 -1.81
CA ASN A 228 -4.48 -18.63 -2.74
C ASN A 228 -4.48 -19.96 -1.98
N PHE A 229 -5.32 -20.91 -2.41
CA PHE A 229 -5.34 -22.25 -1.82
C PHE A 229 -4.04 -23.04 -2.04
N SER A 230 -3.20 -22.66 -3.00
CA SER A 230 -1.83 -23.20 -3.12
C SER A 230 -1.00 -23.01 -1.85
N GLU A 231 -1.23 -21.91 -1.12
CA GLU A 231 -0.61 -21.63 0.17
C GLU A 231 -1.39 -22.31 1.31
N PHE A 232 -2.72 -22.22 1.26
CA PHE A 232 -3.60 -22.78 2.31
C PHE A 232 -3.50 -24.31 2.44
N ASN A 233 -3.23 -25.01 1.33
CA ASN A 233 -3.10 -26.47 1.29
C ASN A 233 -1.83 -26.99 2.01
N GLN A 234 -0.95 -26.12 2.51
CA GLN A 234 0.23 -26.48 3.31
C GLN A 234 -0.05 -26.66 4.82
N HIS A 235 -1.33 -26.59 5.22
CA HIS A 235 -1.81 -26.42 6.60
C HIS A 235 -1.67 -24.99 7.11
N VAL A 236 -2.72 -24.52 7.81
CA VAL A 236 -2.81 -23.15 8.32
C VAL A 236 -3.03 -23.18 9.82
N LEU A 237 -2.21 -22.41 10.54
CA LEU A 237 -2.40 -22.11 11.95
C LEU A 237 -2.99 -20.71 12.09
N VAL A 238 -4.18 -20.61 12.71
CA VAL A 238 -4.85 -19.34 12.98
C VAL A 238 -4.85 -19.07 14.49
N PRO A 239 -3.81 -18.41 15.03
CA PRO A 239 -3.81 -17.99 16.43
C PRO A 239 -4.72 -16.78 16.60
N ALA A 240 -5.75 -16.91 17.44
CA ALA A 240 -6.74 -15.86 17.64
C ALA A 240 -7.29 -15.91 19.07
N THR A 241 -7.50 -14.74 19.68
CA THR A 241 -8.21 -14.63 20.96
C THR A 241 -9.72 -14.55 20.72
N THR A 242 -10.51 -14.69 21.79
CA THR A 242 -11.97 -14.52 21.70
C THR A 242 -12.30 -13.11 21.21
N GLY A 243 -13.14 -13.03 20.16
CA GLY A 243 -13.50 -11.76 19.52
C GLY A 243 -12.57 -11.30 18.40
N SER A 244 -11.45 -12.00 18.13
CA SER A 244 -10.55 -11.66 17.00
C SER A 244 -11.07 -12.10 15.62
N GLY A 245 -12.26 -12.67 15.53
CA GLY A 245 -12.87 -13.08 14.24
C GLY A 245 -12.56 -14.50 13.76
N LYS A 246 -12.05 -15.40 14.62
CA LYS A 246 -11.80 -16.81 14.27
C LYS A 246 -13.04 -17.51 13.69
N THR A 247 -14.20 -17.30 14.33
CA THR A 247 -15.47 -17.90 13.87
C THR A 247 -15.88 -17.36 12.50
N THR A 248 -15.71 -16.05 12.26
CA THR A 248 -15.98 -15.43 10.96
C THR A 248 -15.08 -16.00 9.87
N LEU A 249 -13.79 -16.20 10.14
CA LEU A 249 -12.89 -16.86 9.19
C LEU A 249 -13.34 -18.29 8.87
N LEU A 250 -13.78 -19.06 9.87
CA LEU A 250 -14.31 -20.42 9.64
C LEU A 250 -15.59 -20.38 8.79
N GLN A 251 -16.49 -19.43 9.03
CA GLN A 251 -17.69 -19.22 8.21
C GLN A 251 -17.32 -18.92 6.75
N LEU A 252 -16.33 -18.05 6.50
CA LEU A 252 -15.84 -17.76 5.14
C LEU A 252 -15.25 -18.99 4.45
N LEU A 253 -14.49 -19.81 5.17
CA LEU A 253 -13.93 -21.06 4.64
C LEU A 253 -15.02 -22.07 4.29
N VAL A 254 -16.03 -22.23 5.14
CA VAL A 254 -17.16 -23.11 4.86
C VAL A 254 -18.00 -22.57 3.70
N GLN A 255 -18.26 -21.27 3.66
CA GLN A 255 -18.95 -20.63 2.54
C GLN A 255 -18.24 -20.91 1.21
N HIS A 256 -16.93 -20.65 1.17
CA HIS A 256 -16.12 -20.94 -0.02
C HIS A 256 -16.19 -22.41 -0.40
N ALA A 257 -16.05 -23.32 0.57
CA ALA A 257 -16.08 -24.74 0.29
C ALA A 257 -17.42 -25.20 -0.27
N VAL A 258 -18.52 -24.78 0.34
CA VAL A 258 -19.88 -25.12 -0.10
C VAL A 258 -20.14 -24.54 -1.50
N LYS A 259 -19.77 -23.28 -1.73
CA LYS A 259 -19.90 -22.57 -3.02
C LYS A 259 -19.18 -23.32 -4.17
N PHE A 260 -17.98 -23.85 -3.91
CA PHE A 260 -17.17 -24.54 -4.91
C PHE A 260 -17.18 -26.08 -4.80
N ASN A 261 -18.14 -26.66 -4.05
CA ASN A 261 -18.29 -28.10 -3.84
C ASN A 261 -17.04 -28.81 -3.26
N PHE A 262 -16.27 -28.13 -2.41
CA PHE A 262 -15.23 -28.76 -1.63
C PHE A 262 -15.83 -29.49 -0.41
N PRO A 263 -15.46 -30.76 -0.17
CA PRO A 263 -15.88 -31.46 1.03
C PRO A 263 -15.20 -30.86 2.26
N VAL A 264 -15.97 -30.59 3.32
CA VAL A 264 -15.46 -30.04 4.58
C VAL A 264 -15.86 -30.92 5.76
N ILE A 265 -14.88 -31.20 6.60
CA ILE A 265 -15.09 -31.78 7.93
C ILE A 265 -14.67 -30.73 8.94
N LEU A 266 -15.64 -30.24 9.72
CA LEU A 266 -15.40 -29.29 10.80
C LEU A 266 -15.43 -30.03 12.14
N ILE A 267 -14.35 -29.91 12.90
CA ILE A 267 -14.26 -30.45 14.26
C ILE A 267 -14.27 -29.27 15.23
N ASP A 268 -15.41 -29.05 15.90
CA ASP A 268 -15.53 -28.01 16.93
C ASP A 268 -15.40 -28.61 18.34
N GLY A 269 -14.19 -28.52 18.90
CA GLY A 269 -13.93 -28.98 20.28
C GLY A 269 -14.63 -28.14 21.36
N LYS A 270 -15.21 -26.98 21.01
CA LYS A 270 -16.00 -26.17 21.95
C LYS A 270 -17.46 -26.63 22.02
N GLY A 271 -17.96 -27.31 20.98
CA GLY A 271 -19.37 -27.73 20.87
C GLY A 271 -20.34 -26.55 20.83
N ALA A 272 -19.98 -25.43 20.19
CA ALA A 272 -20.84 -24.25 20.16
C ALA A 272 -21.99 -24.45 19.14
N ARG A 273 -23.24 -24.49 19.63
CA ARG A 273 -24.45 -24.61 18.79
C ARG A 273 -24.53 -23.55 17.70
N ASP A 274 -24.17 -22.31 18.03
CA ASP A 274 -24.15 -21.19 17.08
C ASP A 274 -23.26 -21.47 15.85
N THR A 275 -22.15 -22.19 16.03
CA THR A 275 -21.28 -22.59 14.92
C THR A 275 -22.04 -23.51 13.97
N LEU A 276 -22.69 -24.55 14.50
CA LEU A 276 -23.46 -25.52 13.72
C LEU A 276 -24.63 -24.85 12.98
N GLU A 277 -25.36 -23.98 13.65
CA GLU A 277 -26.47 -23.23 13.05
C GLU A 277 -25.99 -22.34 11.91
N SER A 278 -24.90 -21.59 12.13
CA SER A 278 -24.27 -20.78 11.06
C SER A 278 -23.87 -21.63 9.85
N MET A 279 -23.26 -22.81 10.08
CA MET A 279 -22.87 -23.69 8.98
C MET A 279 -24.09 -24.22 8.21
N ARG A 280 -25.18 -24.54 8.90
CA ARG A 280 -26.44 -24.97 8.27
C ARG A 280 -27.06 -23.87 7.43
N GLU A 281 -27.05 -22.63 7.91
CA GLU A 281 -27.54 -21.47 7.15
C GLU A 281 -26.73 -21.26 5.87
N ILE A 282 -25.40 -21.28 5.97
CA ILE A 282 -24.49 -21.15 4.81
C ILE A 282 -24.72 -22.29 3.82
N ALA A 283 -24.76 -23.54 4.28
CA ALA A 283 -24.97 -24.69 3.41
C ALA A 283 -26.34 -24.63 2.70
N LYS A 284 -27.40 -24.28 3.44
CA LYS A 284 -28.75 -24.14 2.89
C LYS A 284 -28.84 -23.04 1.83
N PHE A 285 -28.09 -21.94 1.99
CA PHE A 285 -28.04 -20.87 0.98
C PHE A 285 -27.55 -21.39 -0.38
N TYR A 286 -26.61 -22.34 -0.39
CA TYR A 286 -26.09 -22.98 -1.61
C TYR A 286 -26.69 -24.38 -1.87
N ASP A 287 -27.86 -24.68 -1.31
CA ASP A 287 -28.58 -25.94 -1.48
C ASP A 287 -27.73 -27.20 -1.15
N LYS A 288 -26.98 -27.14 -0.04
CA LYS A 288 -26.18 -28.24 0.50
C LYS A 288 -26.70 -28.72 1.84
N GLU A 289 -26.54 -30.02 2.09
CA GLU A 289 -26.86 -30.64 3.36
C GLU A 289 -25.68 -30.61 4.34
N VAL A 290 -25.98 -30.49 5.63
CA VAL A 290 -24.99 -30.58 6.72
C VAL A 290 -25.32 -31.79 7.58
N HIS A 291 -24.39 -32.73 7.65
CA HIS A 291 -24.43 -33.84 8.60
C HIS A 291 -23.63 -33.47 9.85
N ALA A 292 -24.24 -33.63 11.01
CA ALA A 292 -23.64 -33.27 12.28
C ALA A 292 -23.59 -34.48 13.21
N PHE A 293 -22.39 -34.82 13.65
CA PHE A 293 -22.15 -35.77 14.73
C PHE A 293 -22.04 -34.99 16.04
N THR A 294 -23.11 -35.00 16.82
CA THR A 294 -23.22 -34.32 18.12
C THR A 294 -23.78 -35.26 19.17
N ASP A 295 -23.58 -34.94 20.46
CA ASP A 295 -24.04 -35.78 21.57
C ASP A 295 -25.57 -35.91 21.62
N ASP A 296 -26.29 -34.86 21.18
CA ASP A 296 -27.74 -34.79 21.12
C ASP A 296 -28.32 -35.16 19.74
N GLY A 297 -27.47 -35.54 18.79
CA GLY A 297 -27.85 -35.81 17.41
C GLY A 297 -28.22 -37.26 17.13
N ASP A 298 -28.89 -37.47 15.99
CA ASP A 298 -29.29 -38.80 15.52
C ASP A 298 -28.18 -39.51 14.75
N MET A 299 -27.16 -38.77 14.26
CA MET A 299 -26.04 -39.36 13.55
C MET A 299 -25.22 -40.25 14.50
N ARG A 300 -24.82 -41.42 14.00
CA ARG A 300 -23.94 -42.36 14.72
C ARG A 300 -22.66 -42.52 13.91
N TYR A 301 -21.53 -42.56 14.60
CA TYR A 301 -20.23 -42.84 14.01
C TYR A 301 -19.62 -44.05 14.71
N ASN A 302 -19.34 -45.11 13.93
CA ASN A 302 -18.62 -46.27 14.41
C ASN A 302 -17.18 -46.24 13.85
N PRO A 303 -16.18 -45.88 14.68
CA PRO A 303 -14.80 -45.76 14.20
C PRO A 303 -14.20 -47.07 13.72
N VAL A 304 -14.73 -48.23 14.15
CA VAL A 304 -14.20 -49.57 13.79
C VAL A 304 -14.97 -50.26 12.68
N GLU A 305 -16.04 -49.67 12.15
CA GLU A 305 -16.83 -50.24 11.06
C GLU A 305 -16.08 -50.29 9.73
N HIS A 306 -15.21 -49.30 9.50
CA HIS A 306 -14.46 -49.15 8.26
C HIS A 306 -12.96 -48.96 8.51
N GLY A 307 -12.15 -49.67 7.74
CA GLY A 307 -10.69 -49.67 7.81
C GLY A 307 -10.10 -51.03 7.43
N ASN A 308 -8.79 -51.10 7.29
CA ASN A 308 -8.08 -52.38 7.23
C ASN A 308 -7.78 -52.91 8.64
N ASP A 309 -7.38 -54.18 8.75
CA ASP A 309 -7.13 -54.86 10.03
C ASP A 309 -6.19 -54.08 10.95
N ILE A 310 -5.17 -53.43 10.38
CA ILE A 310 -4.19 -52.60 11.11
C ILE A 310 -4.88 -51.35 11.67
N SER A 311 -5.62 -50.62 10.84
CA SER A 311 -6.34 -49.42 11.26
C SER A 311 -7.40 -49.72 12.33
N ILE A 312 -8.13 -50.84 12.20
CA ILE A 312 -9.12 -51.25 13.19
C ILE A 312 -8.44 -51.58 14.51
N ARG A 313 -7.35 -52.37 14.49
CA ARG A 313 -6.57 -52.69 15.68
C ARG A 313 -6.03 -51.42 16.34
N ASP A 314 -5.41 -50.51 15.58
CA ASP A 314 -4.80 -49.30 16.13
C ASP A 314 -5.87 -48.36 16.73
N LYS A 315 -7.06 -48.25 16.12
CA LYS A 315 -8.21 -47.54 16.70
C LYS A 315 -8.68 -48.19 18.01
N LEU A 316 -8.80 -49.52 18.05
CA LEU A 316 -9.16 -50.27 19.27
C LEU A 316 -8.13 -50.08 20.39
N VAL A 317 -6.83 -50.11 20.06
CA VAL A 317 -5.75 -49.83 21.01
C VAL A 317 -5.83 -48.39 21.51
N SER A 318 -6.02 -47.41 20.63
CA SER A 318 -6.17 -46.00 21.02
C SER A 318 -7.36 -45.78 21.94
N LEU A 319 -8.50 -46.45 21.70
CA LEU A 319 -9.67 -46.40 22.57
C LEU A 319 -9.39 -47.02 23.96
N ALA A 320 -8.65 -48.13 24.00
CA ALA A 320 -8.26 -48.79 25.24
C ALA A 320 -7.19 -47.99 26.04
N GLU A 321 -6.26 -47.32 25.35
CA GLU A 321 -5.22 -46.49 25.97
C GLU A 321 -5.80 -45.27 26.69
N THR A 322 -6.85 -44.65 26.14
CA THR A 322 -7.49 -43.47 26.75
C THR A 322 -8.24 -43.77 28.06
N GLU A 323 -8.73 -44.99 28.27
CA GLU A 323 -9.46 -45.34 29.49
C GLU A 323 -8.54 -45.83 30.61
N SER A 324 -7.35 -46.35 30.30
CA SER A 324 -6.47 -46.90 31.31
C SER A 324 -5.05 -47.20 30.82
N VAL A 325 -4.10 -46.37 31.24
CA VAL A 325 -2.65 -46.63 31.11
C VAL A 325 -2.27 -48.02 31.69
N PHE A 326 -3.09 -48.55 32.61
CA PHE A 326 -2.89 -49.84 33.27
C PHE A 326 -3.20 -51.06 32.38
N TYR A 327 -4.20 -51.01 31.49
CA TYR A 327 -4.52 -52.14 30.60
C TYR A 327 -3.72 -52.11 29.28
N SER A 328 -3.16 -50.95 28.92
CA SER A 328 -2.34 -50.76 27.72
C SER A 328 -1.07 -51.62 27.70
N GLY A 329 -0.53 -51.97 28.88
CA GLY A 329 0.65 -52.81 29.00
C GLY A 329 0.41 -54.28 28.65
N ALA A 330 -0.82 -54.77 28.81
CA ALA A 330 -1.18 -56.17 28.53
C ALA A 330 -1.58 -56.40 27.05
N ALA A 331 -1.98 -55.35 26.34
CA ALA A 331 -2.38 -55.42 24.92
C ALA A 331 -1.24 -55.22 23.91
N LYS A 332 -0.05 -54.79 24.38
CA LYS A 332 1.16 -54.57 23.54
C LYS A 332 2.07 -55.80 23.41
N ALA A 333 1.79 -56.87 24.15
CA ALA A 333 2.44 -58.18 24.02
C ALA A 333 1.58 -59.11 23.17
#